data_AF-A0A932VU57-F1
#
_entry.id   AF-A0A932VU57-F1
#
_cell.length_a   1.000
_cell.length_b   1.000
_cell.length_c   1.000
_cell.angle_alpha   90.00
_cell.angle_beta   90.00
_cell.angle_gamma   90.00
#
_symmetry.space_group_name_H-M   'P 1'
#
loop_
_entity.id
_entity.type
_entity.pdbx_description
1 polymer ?
#
loop_
_entity_poly.entity_id
_entity_poly.type
_entity_poly.pdbx_seq_one_letter_code
_entity_poly.pdbx_strand_id
1 'polypeptide(L)'
;MVDHKEHHAVLSPCHTLGGEGFDVTYLPVNKDGFVNPKDVKRVLRSDTFLISIIYANNEIGTVEPIAEIAKVVRHHCKDGNKTYLHTDACQAPGALSLNVAKLGVDLMTISGSKIYGPKGIGALYIKDGINIESLFYGGGQEGGIRSGTENVAGIVGFGESLVISQGMREKESKRLTDLRNYFADALIKQIPYVEINGSMRERLPNNLNVYIPNIESEQLVIELDAIGVAVSAGSACHSNSAGGSHVIWAISHDSKRINGSVRFTIGRSTTKKDVDFVLKSLPEIFSRIKIKQ
;
A
#
# COMPACT_ATOMS: atom_id res chain seq x y z
N MET A 1 -16.19 -1.49 8.17
CA MET A 1 -15.48 -2.59 7.46
C MET A 1 -14.14 -2.08 6.97
N VAL A 2 -13.09 -2.91 6.99
CA VAL A 2 -11.72 -2.51 6.63
C VAL A 2 -11.00 -3.64 5.88
N ASP A 3 -10.20 -3.32 4.86
CA ASP A 3 -9.32 -4.31 4.22
C ASP A 3 -8.26 -4.80 5.22
N HIS A 4 -8.12 -6.12 5.37
CA HIS A 4 -7.16 -6.72 6.30
C HIS A 4 -5.69 -6.36 5.96
N LYS A 5 -5.38 -5.95 4.73
CA LYS A 5 -4.04 -5.50 4.33
C LYS A 5 -3.84 -3.98 4.40
N GLU A 6 -4.73 -3.27 5.05
CA GLU A 6 -4.57 -1.82 5.24
C GLU A 6 -3.28 -1.50 6.01
N HIS A 7 -2.84 -0.26 5.86
CA HIS A 7 -1.73 0.25 6.65
C HIS A 7 -2.13 0.35 8.13
N HIS A 8 -1.17 0.27 9.06
CA HIS A 8 -1.44 0.44 10.50
C HIS A 8 -2.10 1.78 10.84
N ALA A 9 -1.90 2.80 10.00
CA ALA A 9 -2.59 4.09 10.15
C ALA A 9 -4.12 3.99 10.00
N VAL A 10 -4.64 2.91 9.40
CA VAL A 10 -6.07 2.60 9.33
C VAL A 10 -6.42 1.46 10.30
N LEU A 11 -5.61 0.39 10.34
CA LEU A 11 -5.90 -0.76 11.20
C LEU A 11 -5.88 -0.43 12.69
N SER A 12 -4.96 0.43 13.16
CA SER A 12 -4.86 0.80 14.58
C SER A 12 -6.07 1.62 15.05
N PRO A 13 -6.52 2.68 14.34
CA PRO A 13 -7.80 3.32 14.66
C PRO A 13 -8.99 2.35 14.66
N CYS A 14 -9.07 1.44 13.68
CA CYS A 14 -10.11 0.41 13.65
C CYS A 14 -10.06 -0.50 14.88
N HIS A 15 -8.86 -0.90 15.34
CA HIS A 15 -8.70 -1.71 16.55
C HIS A 15 -9.18 -0.95 17.80
N THR A 16 -8.83 0.32 17.94
CA THR A 16 -9.30 1.18 19.04
C THR A 16 -10.82 1.31 19.02
N LEU A 17 -11.42 1.62 17.87
CA LEU A 17 -12.88 1.70 17.71
C LEU A 17 -13.58 0.38 18.08
N GLY A 18 -12.96 -0.77 17.77
CA GLY A 18 -13.43 -2.07 18.21
C GLY A 18 -13.53 -2.19 19.74
N GLY A 19 -12.53 -1.67 20.45
CA GLY A 19 -12.53 -1.59 21.92
C GLY A 19 -13.56 -0.61 22.50
N GLU A 20 -13.96 0.39 21.72
CA GLU A 20 -15.00 1.37 22.06
C GLU A 20 -16.42 0.88 21.74
N GLY A 21 -16.57 -0.36 21.26
CA GLY A 21 -17.87 -1.00 21.01
C GLY A 21 -18.37 -0.91 19.57
N PHE A 22 -17.56 -0.40 18.63
CA PHE A 22 -17.87 -0.49 17.21
C PHE A 22 -17.63 -1.90 16.69
N ASP A 23 -18.51 -2.39 15.83
CA ASP A 23 -18.29 -3.66 15.15
C ASP A 23 -17.42 -3.47 13.90
N VAL A 24 -16.22 -4.05 13.93
CA VAL A 24 -15.21 -3.91 12.87
C VAL A 24 -15.03 -5.23 12.14
N THR A 25 -15.63 -5.32 10.94
CA THR A 25 -15.36 -6.42 10.02
C THR A 25 -14.05 -6.19 9.24
N TYR A 26 -13.07 -7.06 9.45
CA TYR A 26 -11.87 -7.15 8.61
C TYR A 26 -12.16 -8.03 7.38
N LEU A 27 -12.05 -7.44 6.19
CA LEU A 27 -12.35 -8.10 4.93
C LEU A 27 -11.20 -9.05 4.55
N PRO A 28 -11.51 -10.33 4.24
CA PRO A 28 -10.49 -11.26 3.78
C PRO A 28 -10.01 -10.88 2.39
N VAL A 29 -8.82 -11.36 2.05
CA VAL A 29 -8.19 -11.16 0.75
C VAL A 29 -7.83 -12.52 0.15
N ASN A 30 -7.80 -12.60 -1.17
CA ASN A 30 -7.34 -13.83 -1.82
C ASN A 30 -5.80 -13.94 -1.81
N LYS A 31 -5.27 -15.05 -2.33
CA LYS A 31 -3.83 -15.32 -2.43
C LYS A 31 -3.03 -14.25 -3.21
N ASP A 32 -3.70 -13.50 -4.07
CA ASP A 32 -3.10 -12.44 -4.88
C ASP A 32 -3.22 -11.06 -4.20
N GLY A 33 -3.87 -11.01 -3.03
CA GLY A 33 -4.05 -9.82 -2.23
C GLY A 33 -5.16 -8.91 -2.73
N PHE A 34 -6.24 -9.43 -3.32
CA PHE A 34 -7.41 -8.61 -3.64
C PHE A 34 -8.53 -8.81 -2.62
N VAL A 35 -9.22 -7.71 -2.30
CA VAL A 35 -10.55 -7.75 -1.72
C VAL A 35 -11.56 -8.07 -2.82
N ASN A 36 -12.35 -9.12 -2.65
CA ASN A 36 -13.37 -9.49 -3.62
C ASN A 36 -14.64 -8.63 -3.40
N PRO A 37 -15.14 -7.90 -4.42
CA PRO A 37 -16.37 -7.11 -4.30
C PRO A 37 -17.60 -7.93 -3.88
N LYS A 38 -17.62 -9.23 -4.18
CA LYS A 38 -18.70 -10.14 -3.72
C LYS A 38 -18.67 -10.37 -2.22
N ASP A 39 -17.47 -10.40 -1.62
CA ASP A 39 -17.31 -10.55 -0.18
C ASP A 39 -17.76 -9.28 0.53
N VAL A 40 -17.45 -8.10 -0.02
CA VAL A 40 -17.99 -6.81 0.45
C VAL A 40 -19.52 -6.84 0.44
N LYS A 41 -20.14 -7.26 -0.67
CA LYS A 41 -21.60 -7.37 -0.77
C LYS A 41 -22.21 -8.29 0.29
N ARG A 42 -21.55 -9.41 0.57
CA ARG A 42 -22.06 -10.44 1.50
C ARG A 42 -22.07 -9.96 2.96
N VAL A 43 -21.08 -9.18 3.36
CA VAL A 43 -20.91 -8.75 4.75
C VAL A 43 -21.46 -7.35 5.04
N LEU A 44 -21.90 -6.63 4.00
CA LEU A 44 -22.60 -5.36 4.14
C LEU A 44 -23.91 -5.54 4.93
N ARG A 45 -24.14 -4.63 5.87
CA ARG A 45 -25.33 -4.59 6.73
C ARG A 45 -25.94 -3.19 6.72
N SER A 46 -27.20 -3.07 7.12
CA SER A 46 -27.90 -1.77 7.17
C SER A 46 -27.26 -0.75 8.10
N ASP A 47 -26.55 -1.21 9.14
CA ASP A 47 -25.80 -0.38 10.10
C ASP A 47 -24.35 -0.07 9.63
N THR A 48 -23.93 -0.55 8.45
CA THR A 48 -22.57 -0.28 7.96
C THR A 48 -22.44 1.17 7.51
N PHE A 49 -21.72 1.98 8.27
CA PHE A 49 -21.54 3.40 7.97
C PHE A 49 -20.25 3.73 7.19
N LEU A 50 -19.19 2.91 7.31
CA LEU A 50 -17.90 3.16 6.66
C LEU A 50 -17.23 1.87 6.17
N ILE A 51 -16.71 1.94 4.94
CA ILE A 51 -15.79 0.96 4.36
C ILE A 51 -14.46 1.67 4.04
N SER A 52 -13.34 1.16 4.55
CA SER A 52 -11.99 1.60 4.18
C SER A 52 -11.24 0.50 3.44
N ILE A 53 -10.76 0.80 2.22
CA ILE A 53 -9.96 -0.11 1.42
C ILE A 53 -8.80 0.64 0.77
N ILE A 54 -7.57 0.18 1.01
CA ILE A 54 -6.37 0.74 0.40
C ILE A 54 -6.45 0.64 -1.12
N TYR A 55 -6.13 1.71 -1.84
CA TYR A 55 -6.20 1.69 -3.31
C TYR A 55 -5.10 0.82 -3.90
N ALA A 56 -3.89 0.92 -3.35
CA ALA A 56 -2.77 0.08 -3.76
C ALA A 56 -1.90 -0.26 -2.55
N ASN A 57 -1.73 -1.56 -2.30
CA ASN A 57 -1.01 -2.02 -1.12
C ASN A 57 0.48 -1.68 -1.22
N ASN A 58 1.03 -1.09 -0.16
CA ASN A 58 2.42 -0.66 -0.08
C ASN A 58 3.43 -1.80 -0.02
N GLU A 59 3.01 -3.01 0.37
CA GLU A 59 3.87 -4.15 0.61
C GLU A 59 3.96 -5.07 -0.60
N ILE A 60 2.81 -5.57 -1.08
CA ILE A 60 2.73 -6.51 -2.21
C ILE A 60 2.36 -5.84 -3.54
N GLY A 61 2.06 -4.54 -3.52
CA GLY A 61 1.80 -3.74 -4.72
C GLY A 61 0.45 -3.97 -5.37
N THR A 62 -0.37 -4.91 -4.86
CA THR A 62 -1.70 -5.21 -5.43
C THR A 62 -2.57 -3.95 -5.46
N VAL A 63 -3.19 -3.70 -6.63
CA VAL A 63 -4.11 -2.58 -6.86
C VAL A 63 -5.55 -3.06 -6.69
N GLU A 64 -6.27 -2.51 -5.72
CA GLU A 64 -7.63 -2.92 -5.42
C GLU A 64 -8.64 -2.37 -6.45
N PRO A 65 -9.71 -3.12 -6.77
CA PRO A 65 -10.71 -2.71 -7.75
C PRO A 65 -11.71 -1.70 -7.15
N ILE A 66 -11.23 -0.54 -6.70
CA ILE A 66 -12.01 0.45 -5.95
C ILE A 66 -13.32 0.85 -6.65
N ALA A 67 -13.30 1.05 -7.96
CA ALA A 67 -14.51 1.41 -8.71
C ALA A 67 -15.58 0.32 -8.72
N GLU A 68 -15.19 -0.96 -8.76
CA GLU A 68 -16.12 -2.10 -8.65
C GLU A 68 -16.70 -2.19 -7.23
N ILE A 69 -15.86 -1.96 -6.21
CA ILE A 69 -16.31 -1.94 -4.82
C ILE A 69 -17.27 -0.78 -4.59
N ALA A 70 -16.98 0.41 -5.11
CA ALA A 70 -17.87 1.55 -5.05
C ALA A 70 -19.25 1.23 -5.65
N LYS A 71 -19.33 0.52 -6.79
CA LYS A 71 -20.64 0.09 -7.35
C LYS A 71 -21.43 -0.77 -6.38
N VAL A 72 -20.77 -1.71 -5.69
CA VAL A 72 -21.41 -2.56 -4.66
C VAL A 72 -21.94 -1.69 -3.51
N VAL A 73 -21.13 -0.76 -3.00
CA VAL A 73 -21.54 0.15 -1.92
C VAL A 73 -22.71 1.04 -2.35
N ARG A 74 -22.66 1.64 -3.54
CA ARG A 74 -23.75 2.48 -4.05
C ARG A 74 -25.04 1.71 -4.28
N HIS A 75 -24.95 0.45 -4.71
CA HIS A 75 -26.12 -0.40 -4.83
C HIS A 75 -26.78 -0.63 -3.47
N HIS A 76 -25.99 -0.92 -2.43
CA HIS A 76 -26.49 -1.08 -1.06
C HIS A 76 -27.13 0.19 -0.49
N CYS A 77 -26.59 1.37 -0.81
CA CYS A 77 -27.16 2.63 -0.36
C CYS A 77 -28.53 2.98 -0.99
N LYS A 78 -28.94 2.28 -2.07
CA LYS A 78 -30.29 2.51 -2.66
C LYS A 78 -31.42 2.06 -1.74
N ASP A 79 -31.14 1.18 -0.79
CA ASP A 79 -32.11 0.61 0.14
C ASP A 79 -32.35 1.53 1.37
N GLY A 80 -31.97 2.81 1.28
CA GLY A 80 -32.09 3.80 2.37
C GLY A 80 -30.90 3.83 3.34
N ASN A 81 -29.93 2.93 3.17
CA ASN A 81 -28.70 2.89 3.96
C ASN A 81 -27.72 3.97 3.51
N LYS A 82 -26.87 4.46 4.43
CA LYS A 82 -25.80 5.41 4.10
C LYS A 82 -24.45 4.83 4.51
N THR A 83 -23.71 4.35 3.53
CA THR A 83 -22.35 3.83 3.70
C THR A 83 -21.35 4.68 2.92
N TYR A 84 -20.32 5.17 3.61
CA TYR A 84 -19.21 5.89 3.00
C TYR A 84 -18.09 4.95 2.56
N LEU A 85 -17.41 5.31 1.47
CA LEU A 85 -16.23 4.62 0.99
C LEU A 85 -14.99 5.52 1.11
N HIS A 86 -14.10 5.16 2.02
CA HIS A 86 -12.74 5.70 2.14
C HIS A 86 -11.74 4.83 1.37
N THR A 87 -10.77 5.47 0.74
CA THR A 87 -9.60 4.77 0.21
C THR A 87 -8.29 5.42 0.65
N ASP A 88 -7.38 4.62 1.20
CA ASP A 88 -5.98 5.03 1.35
C ASP A 88 -5.29 4.95 -0.01
N ALA A 89 -5.08 6.11 -0.61
CA ALA A 89 -4.43 6.26 -1.91
C ALA A 89 -2.97 6.70 -1.76
N CYS A 90 -2.30 6.57 -0.61
CA CYS A 90 -0.94 7.08 -0.42
C CYS A 90 0.07 6.56 -1.45
N GLN A 91 -0.10 5.33 -1.95
CA GLN A 91 0.78 4.71 -2.96
C GLN A 91 0.34 4.97 -4.42
N ALA A 92 -0.85 5.51 -4.62
CA ALA A 92 -1.46 5.66 -5.95
C ALA A 92 -0.95 6.84 -6.79
N PRO A 93 -0.65 8.04 -6.25
CA PRO A 93 -0.40 9.25 -7.05
C PRO A 93 0.72 9.18 -8.11
N GLY A 94 1.67 8.26 -7.99
CA GLY A 94 2.72 8.04 -8.99
C GLY A 94 2.35 7.08 -10.13
N ALA A 95 1.31 6.28 -9.94
CA ALA A 95 1.01 5.12 -10.79
C ALA A 95 -0.43 5.05 -11.29
N LEU A 96 -1.38 5.55 -10.50
CA LEU A 96 -2.82 5.40 -10.72
C LEU A 96 -3.51 6.76 -10.86
N SER A 97 -4.68 6.75 -11.49
CA SER A 97 -5.54 7.93 -11.54
C SER A 97 -6.19 8.17 -10.18
N LEU A 98 -6.14 9.42 -9.72
CA LEU A 98 -6.81 9.88 -8.49
C LEU A 98 -8.19 10.50 -8.77
N ASN A 99 -8.80 10.20 -9.92
CA ASN A 99 -10.11 10.74 -10.26
C ASN A 99 -11.19 10.13 -9.35
N VAL A 100 -11.53 10.87 -8.29
CA VAL A 100 -12.49 10.47 -7.25
C VAL A 100 -13.87 10.15 -7.81
N ALA A 101 -14.31 10.84 -8.87
CA ALA A 101 -15.60 10.58 -9.51
C ALA A 101 -15.62 9.23 -10.25
N LYS A 102 -14.53 8.89 -10.96
CA LYS A 102 -14.38 7.58 -11.61
C LYS A 102 -14.23 6.44 -10.61
N LEU A 103 -13.55 6.70 -9.49
CA LEU A 103 -13.38 5.73 -8.41
C LEU A 103 -14.64 5.56 -7.56
N GLY A 104 -15.49 6.58 -7.51
CA GLY A 104 -16.73 6.55 -6.74
C GLY A 104 -16.51 6.61 -5.22
N VAL A 105 -15.37 7.10 -4.76
CA VAL A 105 -15.03 7.21 -3.33
C VAL A 105 -15.62 8.48 -2.72
N ASP A 106 -15.87 8.43 -1.41
CA ASP A 106 -16.36 9.56 -0.60
C ASP A 106 -15.20 10.28 0.11
N LEU A 107 -14.18 9.52 0.48
CA LEU A 107 -12.98 9.99 1.17
C LEU A 107 -11.74 9.39 0.49
N MET A 108 -10.67 10.15 0.36
CA MET A 108 -9.39 9.64 -0.18
C MET A 108 -8.20 10.26 0.53
N THR A 109 -7.31 9.42 1.06
CA THR A 109 -6.06 9.87 1.71
C THR A 109 -4.89 9.84 0.73
N ILE A 110 -4.10 10.92 0.68
CA ILE A 110 -2.87 11.02 -0.13
C ILE A 110 -1.71 11.60 0.69
N SER A 111 -0.47 11.21 0.36
CA SER A 111 0.75 11.64 1.08
C SER A 111 1.80 12.21 0.12
N GLY A 112 2.40 13.35 0.48
CA GLY A 112 3.48 13.97 -0.29
C GLY A 112 4.78 13.15 -0.30
N SER A 113 5.04 12.42 0.79
CA SER A 113 6.25 11.62 0.97
C SER A 113 6.40 10.46 -0.02
N LYS A 114 5.32 10.10 -0.73
CA LYS A 114 5.27 8.99 -1.70
C LYS A 114 5.42 9.43 -3.15
N ILE A 115 5.53 10.74 -3.39
CA ILE A 115 5.63 11.34 -4.72
C ILE A 115 6.81 12.28 -4.88
N TYR A 116 7.88 12.03 -4.12
CA TYR A 116 9.08 12.89 -4.08
C TYR A 116 8.78 14.33 -3.63
N GLY A 117 7.64 14.55 -2.96
CA GLY A 117 7.32 15.80 -2.31
C GLY A 117 7.87 15.87 -0.89
N PRO A 118 7.67 17.01 -0.21
CA PRO A 118 8.11 17.18 1.17
C PRO A 118 7.48 16.12 2.08
N LYS A 119 8.25 15.66 3.07
CA LYS A 119 7.74 14.81 4.15
C LYS A 119 6.92 15.66 5.13
N GLY A 120 6.02 15.03 5.88
CA GLY A 120 5.20 15.72 6.90
C GLY A 120 3.99 16.49 6.34
N ILE A 121 3.60 16.22 5.09
CA ILE A 121 2.41 16.78 4.46
C ILE A 121 1.63 15.69 3.70
N GLY A 122 0.31 15.84 3.68
CA GLY A 122 -0.63 14.99 2.97
C GLY A 122 -1.98 15.71 2.87
N ALA A 123 -2.97 15.04 2.30
CA ALA A 123 -4.32 15.54 2.23
C ALA A 123 -5.34 14.42 2.41
N LEU A 124 -6.48 14.78 2.98
CA LEU A 124 -7.69 13.99 2.97
C LEU A 124 -8.70 14.70 2.06
N TYR A 125 -9.00 14.10 0.92
CA TYR A 125 -10.15 14.51 0.12
C TYR A 125 -11.43 14.11 0.82
N ILE A 126 -12.38 15.04 0.89
CA ILE A 126 -13.72 14.83 1.42
C ILE A 126 -14.70 15.27 0.35
N LYS A 127 -15.60 14.37 -0.06
CA LYS A 127 -16.65 14.70 -1.00
C LYS A 127 -17.63 15.70 -0.40
N ASP A 128 -18.07 16.66 -1.20
CA ASP A 128 -19.02 17.69 -0.81
C ASP A 128 -20.28 17.09 -0.15
N GLY A 129 -20.74 17.75 0.92
CA GLY A 129 -21.91 17.32 1.70
C GLY A 129 -21.62 16.23 2.74
N ILE A 130 -20.36 15.82 2.90
CA ILE A 130 -19.93 14.94 4.00
C ILE A 130 -19.33 15.79 5.10
N ASN A 131 -19.92 15.70 6.29
CA ASN A 131 -19.40 16.33 7.50
C ASN A 131 -18.61 15.28 8.28
N ILE A 132 -17.38 15.62 8.65
CA ILE A 132 -16.54 14.82 9.55
C ILE A 132 -16.23 15.64 10.80
N GLU A 133 -16.11 14.96 11.94
CA GLU A 133 -15.67 15.60 13.16
C GLU A 133 -14.16 15.89 13.11
N SER A 134 -13.77 17.06 13.61
CA SER A 134 -12.37 17.47 13.64
C SER A 134 -11.60 16.70 14.72
N LEU A 135 -10.43 16.19 14.36
CA LEU A 135 -9.47 15.64 15.32
C LEU A 135 -8.61 16.75 15.97
N PHE A 136 -8.58 17.95 15.37
CA PHE A 136 -7.74 19.06 15.79
C PHE A 136 -8.59 20.32 15.97
N TYR A 137 -8.99 20.58 17.20
CA TYR A 137 -9.75 21.77 17.58
C TYR A 137 -8.83 22.99 17.74
N GLY A 138 -9.31 24.18 17.39
CA GLY A 138 -8.52 25.41 17.42
C GLY A 138 -9.05 26.51 16.51
N GLY A 139 -8.15 27.24 15.85
CA GLY A 139 -8.43 28.48 15.13
C GLY A 139 -9.23 28.38 13.82
N GLY A 140 -9.77 27.21 13.48
CA GLY A 140 -10.68 27.07 12.35
C GLY A 140 -10.02 26.97 10.97
N GLN A 141 -8.70 26.73 10.89
CA GLN A 141 -8.01 26.45 9.62
C GLN A 141 -8.61 25.23 8.90
N GLU A 142 -8.38 25.12 7.59
CA GLU A 142 -8.91 24.04 6.75
C GLU A 142 -10.45 23.91 6.87
N GLY A 143 -11.15 25.05 6.91
CA GLY A 143 -12.61 25.08 7.04
C GLY A 143 -13.13 24.55 8.39
N GLY A 144 -12.30 24.55 9.44
CA GLY A 144 -12.63 24.03 10.77
C GLY A 144 -12.34 22.54 10.97
N ILE A 145 -11.94 21.83 9.92
CA ILE A 145 -11.74 20.37 9.94
C ILE A 145 -10.38 19.99 10.52
N ARG A 146 -9.36 20.85 10.36
CA ARG A 146 -8.00 20.61 10.86
C ARG A 146 -7.37 21.94 11.28
N SER A 147 -7.50 22.28 12.56
CA SER A 147 -6.90 23.51 13.10
C SER A 147 -5.37 23.44 13.20
N GLY A 148 -4.75 24.62 13.25
CA GLY A 148 -3.30 24.82 13.35
C GLY A 148 -2.75 25.50 12.10
N THR A 149 -1.79 26.41 12.31
CA THR A 149 -1.18 27.21 11.23
C THR A 149 -0.73 26.34 10.06
N GLU A 150 -1.09 26.76 8.86
CA GLU A 150 -0.85 26.05 7.63
C GLU A 150 0.65 25.93 7.35
N ASN A 151 1.11 24.71 7.02
CA ASN A 151 2.46 24.49 6.54
C ASN A 151 2.57 24.95 5.09
N VAL A 152 2.61 26.27 4.86
CA VAL A 152 2.56 26.88 3.52
C VAL A 152 3.61 26.29 2.57
N ALA A 153 4.86 26.17 3.01
CA ALA A 153 5.93 25.60 2.20
C ALA A 153 5.67 24.11 1.87
N GLY A 154 5.17 23.35 2.84
CA GLY A 154 4.76 21.95 2.64
C GLY A 154 3.60 21.82 1.65
N ILE A 155 2.58 22.68 1.74
CA ILE A 155 1.42 22.71 0.85
C ILE A 155 1.83 23.02 -0.58
N VAL A 156 2.66 24.05 -0.79
CA VAL A 156 3.18 24.41 -2.12
C VAL A 156 3.99 23.26 -2.71
N GLY A 157 4.94 22.71 -1.95
CA GLY A 157 5.76 21.58 -2.42
C GLY A 157 4.94 20.32 -2.70
N PHE A 158 3.90 20.06 -1.90
CA PHE A 158 2.99 18.95 -2.12
C PHE A 158 2.17 19.11 -3.40
N GLY A 159 1.57 20.29 -3.60
CA GLY A 159 0.79 20.61 -4.80
C GLY A 159 1.60 20.42 -6.08
N GLU A 160 2.82 20.99 -6.12
CA GLU A 160 3.71 20.86 -7.27
C GLU A 160 4.13 19.41 -7.53
N SER A 161 4.47 18.68 -6.46
CA SER A 161 4.84 17.26 -6.58
C SER A 161 3.68 16.42 -7.13
N LEU A 162 2.45 16.73 -6.75
CA LEU A 162 1.26 16.05 -7.23
C LEU A 162 1.00 16.32 -8.72
N VAL A 163 1.15 17.57 -9.17
CA VAL A 163 1.06 17.96 -10.59
C VAL A 163 2.10 17.20 -11.41
N ILE A 164 3.37 17.23 -11.01
CA ILE A 164 4.45 16.52 -11.70
C ILE A 164 4.20 15.01 -11.73
N SER A 165 3.83 14.43 -10.57
CA SER A 165 3.60 12.99 -10.43
C SER A 165 2.46 12.50 -11.32
N GLN A 166 1.32 13.20 -11.35
CA GLN A 166 0.20 12.84 -12.22
C GLN A 166 0.50 13.10 -13.70
N GLY A 167 1.23 14.17 -14.03
CA GLY A 167 1.61 14.49 -15.41
C GLY A 167 2.59 13.49 -16.03
N MET A 168 3.48 12.91 -15.22
CA MET A 168 4.45 11.89 -15.68
C MET A 168 3.96 10.45 -15.51
N ARG A 169 2.83 10.23 -14.81
CA ARG A 169 2.33 8.93 -14.36
C ARG A 169 2.44 7.83 -15.40
N GLU A 170 1.91 8.05 -16.60
CA GLU A 170 1.82 7.00 -17.63
C GLU A 170 3.20 6.60 -18.18
N LYS A 171 4.02 7.60 -18.53
CA LYS A 171 5.38 7.39 -19.02
C LYS A 171 6.23 6.66 -17.98
N GLU A 172 6.16 7.13 -16.73
CA GLU A 172 6.96 6.58 -15.64
C GLU A 172 6.46 5.19 -15.22
N SER A 173 5.15 4.97 -15.19
CA SER A 173 4.58 3.64 -14.91
C SER A 173 5.02 2.61 -15.94
N LYS A 174 5.06 2.97 -17.23
CA LYS A 174 5.58 2.07 -18.28
C LYS A 174 7.04 1.71 -18.03
N ARG A 175 7.90 2.73 -17.84
CA ARG A 175 9.34 2.53 -17.60
C ARG A 175 9.61 1.65 -16.38
N LEU A 176 8.91 1.92 -15.26
CA LEU A 176 9.06 1.15 -14.03
C LEU A 176 8.50 -0.27 -14.17
N THR A 177 7.38 -0.45 -14.87
CA THR A 177 6.81 -1.78 -15.17
C THR A 177 7.80 -2.64 -15.94
N ASP A 178 8.40 -2.10 -17.01
CA ASP A 178 9.39 -2.81 -17.83
C ASP A 178 10.60 -3.23 -16.99
N LEU A 179 11.10 -2.32 -16.14
CA LEU A 179 12.24 -2.58 -15.26
C LEU A 179 11.92 -3.59 -14.16
N ARG A 180 10.73 -3.48 -13.53
CA ARG A 180 10.22 -4.42 -12.52
C ARG A 180 10.05 -5.81 -13.11
N ASN A 181 9.46 -5.92 -14.29
CA ASN A 181 9.23 -7.22 -14.95
C ASN A 181 10.56 -7.86 -15.33
N TYR A 182 11.50 -7.08 -15.89
CA TYR A 182 12.86 -7.56 -16.13
C TYR A 182 13.52 -8.11 -14.86
N PHE A 183 13.39 -7.38 -13.74
CA PHE A 183 13.95 -7.81 -12.47
C PHE A 183 13.28 -9.11 -11.96
N ALA A 184 11.95 -9.16 -11.99
CA ALA A 184 11.17 -10.33 -11.58
C ALA A 184 11.54 -11.58 -12.39
N ASP A 185 11.59 -11.47 -13.72
CA ASP A 185 11.94 -12.59 -14.60
C ASP A 185 13.37 -13.08 -14.36
N ALA A 186 14.30 -12.17 -14.10
CA ALA A 186 15.69 -12.52 -13.81
C ALA A 186 15.82 -13.23 -12.45
N LEU A 187 15.12 -12.75 -11.42
CA LEU A 187 15.09 -13.42 -10.11
C LEU A 187 14.53 -14.84 -10.23
N ILE A 188 13.39 -15.00 -10.91
CA ILE A 188 12.74 -16.31 -11.12
C ILE A 188 13.67 -17.29 -11.84
N LYS A 189 14.44 -16.81 -12.82
CA LYS A 189 15.40 -17.65 -13.55
C LYS A 189 16.63 -18.01 -12.73
N GLN A 190 17.10 -17.11 -11.88
CA GLN A 190 18.38 -17.24 -11.16
C GLN A 190 18.24 -17.95 -9.81
N ILE A 191 17.09 -17.82 -9.15
CA ILE A 191 16.87 -18.29 -7.79
C ILE A 191 15.85 -19.43 -7.80
N PRO A 192 16.25 -20.66 -7.45
CA PRO A 192 15.33 -21.78 -7.35
C PRO A 192 14.19 -21.50 -6.37
N TYR A 193 12.97 -21.83 -6.77
CA TYR A 193 11.76 -21.75 -5.93
C TYR A 193 11.41 -20.35 -5.41
N VAL A 194 11.98 -19.27 -5.97
CA VAL A 194 11.52 -17.92 -5.64
C VAL A 194 10.09 -17.71 -6.13
N GLU A 195 9.28 -17.10 -5.30
CA GLU A 195 7.89 -16.82 -5.59
C GLU A 195 7.58 -15.33 -5.42
N ILE A 196 6.60 -14.83 -6.16
CA ILE A 196 6.15 -13.44 -6.03
C ILE A 196 4.94 -13.39 -5.08
N ASN A 197 4.97 -12.47 -4.13
CA ASN A 197 3.86 -12.19 -3.22
C ASN A 197 2.87 -11.22 -3.90
N GLY A 198 1.64 -11.66 -4.16
CA GLY A 198 0.59 -10.85 -4.80
C GLY A 198 0.58 -10.91 -6.34
N SER A 199 -0.45 -10.37 -6.98
CA SER A 199 -0.60 -10.40 -8.45
C SER A 199 0.53 -9.67 -9.19
N MET A 200 0.93 -10.15 -10.36
CA MET A 200 1.80 -9.39 -11.30
C MET A 200 1.02 -8.58 -12.34
N ARG A 201 -0.30 -8.79 -12.44
CA ARG A 201 -1.15 -8.12 -13.44
C ARG A 201 -1.64 -6.76 -12.94
N GLU A 202 -2.39 -6.73 -11.85
CA GLU A 202 -2.89 -5.49 -11.23
C GLU A 202 -1.97 -5.11 -10.07
N ARG A 203 -0.79 -4.57 -10.41
CA ARG A 203 0.26 -4.24 -9.46
C ARG A 203 0.87 -2.88 -9.75
N LEU A 204 1.21 -2.13 -8.70
CA LEU A 204 2.05 -0.95 -8.79
C LEU A 204 3.30 -1.21 -9.64
N PRO A 205 3.64 -0.31 -10.57
CA PRO A 205 4.70 -0.52 -11.55
C PRO A 205 6.08 -0.62 -10.91
N ASN A 206 6.21 -0.14 -9.67
CA ASN A 206 7.47 0.03 -8.98
C ASN A 206 7.69 -0.96 -7.83
N ASN A 207 6.70 -1.81 -7.52
CA ASN A 207 6.76 -2.73 -6.39
C ASN A 207 7.11 -4.14 -6.88
N LEU A 208 8.04 -4.80 -6.22
CA LEU A 208 8.31 -6.23 -6.37
C LEU A 208 8.53 -6.83 -4.99
N ASN A 209 7.64 -7.71 -4.57
CA ASN A 209 7.74 -8.41 -3.30
C ASN A 209 7.92 -9.90 -3.59
N VAL A 210 9.04 -10.45 -3.13
CA VAL A 210 9.46 -11.83 -3.43
C VAL A 210 9.64 -12.62 -2.14
N TYR A 211 9.16 -13.85 -2.16
CA TYR A 211 9.47 -14.86 -1.16
C TYR A 211 10.63 -15.72 -1.67
N ILE A 212 11.70 -15.79 -0.89
CA ILE A 212 12.86 -16.63 -1.18
C ILE A 212 12.90 -17.73 -0.11
N PRO A 213 12.59 -18.99 -0.45
CA PRO A 213 12.60 -20.08 0.52
C PRO A 213 13.97 -20.24 1.19
N ASN A 214 13.95 -20.60 2.48
CA ASN A 214 15.14 -20.91 3.30
C ASN A 214 16.15 -19.76 3.47
N ILE A 215 15.75 -18.53 3.13
CA ILE A 215 16.51 -17.30 3.40
C ILE A 215 15.76 -16.50 4.47
N GLU A 216 16.48 -16.05 5.49
CA GLU A 216 15.96 -15.09 6.46
C GLU A 216 16.08 -13.68 5.84
N SER A 217 14.93 -13.03 5.60
CA SER A 217 14.87 -11.74 4.90
C SER A 217 15.69 -10.65 5.59
N GLU A 218 15.72 -10.62 6.93
CA GLU A 218 16.51 -9.65 7.70
C GLU A 218 18.00 -9.74 7.40
N GLN A 219 18.53 -10.97 7.28
CA GLN A 219 19.92 -11.17 6.92
C GLN A 219 20.20 -10.73 5.48
N LEU A 220 19.28 -11.02 4.55
CA LEU A 220 19.38 -10.55 3.18
C LEU A 220 19.37 -9.02 3.09
N VAL A 221 18.54 -8.34 3.90
CA VAL A 221 18.53 -6.87 3.97
C VAL A 221 19.88 -6.32 4.44
N ILE A 222 20.47 -6.92 5.48
CA ILE A 222 21.78 -6.50 6.00
C ILE A 222 22.89 -6.70 4.96
N GLU A 223 22.92 -7.84 4.27
CA GLU A 223 23.93 -8.12 3.24
C GLU A 223 23.79 -7.22 2.01
N LEU A 224 22.56 -6.86 1.63
CA LEU A 224 22.30 -5.89 0.58
C LEU A 224 22.70 -4.48 1.00
N ASP A 225 22.42 -4.07 2.24
CA ASP A 225 22.83 -2.76 2.78
C ASP A 225 24.35 -2.61 2.82
N ALA A 226 25.08 -3.69 3.17
CA ALA A 226 26.54 -3.71 3.19
C ALA A 226 27.18 -3.42 1.82
N ILE A 227 26.45 -3.62 0.72
CA ILE A 227 26.87 -3.28 -0.65
C ILE A 227 26.15 -2.05 -1.21
N GLY A 228 25.47 -1.28 -0.36
CA GLY A 228 24.80 -0.03 -0.70
C GLY A 228 23.42 -0.18 -1.35
N VAL A 229 22.75 -1.33 -1.17
CA VAL A 229 21.42 -1.61 -1.74
C VAL A 229 20.36 -1.59 -0.63
N ALA A 230 19.52 -0.55 -0.63
CA ALA A 230 18.42 -0.43 0.33
C ALA A 230 17.18 -1.23 -0.12
N VAL A 231 16.71 -2.11 0.75
CA VAL A 231 15.48 -2.90 0.57
C VAL A 231 14.69 -2.97 1.88
N SER A 232 13.51 -3.59 1.87
CA SER A 232 12.68 -3.76 3.05
C SER A 232 12.32 -5.23 3.24
N ALA A 233 12.50 -5.78 4.44
CA ALA A 233 11.91 -7.06 4.82
C ALA A 233 10.42 -6.89 5.17
N GLY A 234 9.65 -7.98 5.07
CA GLY A 234 8.28 -8.06 5.61
C GLY A 234 8.21 -7.91 7.14
N SER A 235 9.35 -8.02 7.85
CA SER A 235 9.46 -7.82 9.31
C SER A 235 10.12 -6.50 9.72
N ALA A 236 10.60 -5.66 8.79
CA ALA A 236 11.63 -4.66 9.12
C ALA A 236 11.24 -3.52 10.10
N CYS A 237 9.96 -3.41 10.52
CA CYS A 237 9.57 -2.49 11.60
C CYS A 237 8.96 -3.25 12.80
N HIS A 238 9.74 -4.10 13.46
CA HIS A 238 9.36 -4.78 14.71
C HIS A 238 9.98 -4.12 15.96
N SER A 239 9.98 -2.79 16.04
CA SER A 239 10.25 -2.15 17.33
C SER A 239 9.06 -2.22 18.30
N ASN A 240 7.84 -2.62 17.88
CA ASN A 240 6.67 -2.63 18.78
C ASN A 240 5.53 -3.64 18.51
N SER A 241 5.64 -4.57 17.56
CA SER A 241 4.61 -5.61 17.36
C SER A 241 5.28 -6.96 17.15
N ALA A 242 5.03 -7.94 18.00
CA ALA A 242 5.76 -9.22 18.02
C ALA A 242 5.37 -10.22 16.90
N GLY A 243 4.78 -9.77 15.79
CA GLY A 243 4.30 -10.65 14.72
C GLY A 243 4.47 -9.97 13.38
N GLY A 244 5.16 -10.66 12.46
CA GLY A 244 5.64 -10.19 11.14
C GLY A 244 4.62 -9.52 10.22
N SER A 245 4.86 -9.53 8.91
CA SER A 245 3.90 -8.92 7.97
C SER A 245 2.49 -9.54 8.06
N HIS A 246 1.52 -8.74 8.54
CA HIS A 246 0.11 -9.11 8.52
C HIS A 246 -0.44 -9.21 7.09
N VAL A 247 0.16 -8.50 6.14
CA VAL A 247 -0.21 -8.55 4.72
C VAL A 247 0.20 -9.88 4.11
N ILE A 248 1.44 -10.33 4.33
CA ILE A 248 1.92 -11.63 3.85
C ILE A 248 1.17 -12.76 4.54
N TRP A 249 0.89 -12.63 5.85
CA TRP A 249 0.02 -13.55 6.56
C TRP A 249 -1.36 -13.66 5.89
N ALA A 250 -2.00 -12.54 5.58
CA ALA A 250 -3.35 -12.52 5.00
C ALA A 250 -3.46 -13.27 3.66
N ILE A 251 -2.39 -13.31 2.87
CA ILE A 251 -2.38 -13.99 1.55
C ILE A 251 -1.86 -15.43 1.60
N SER A 252 -1.12 -15.82 2.65
CA SER A 252 -0.40 -17.10 2.68
C SER A 252 -0.68 -17.99 3.89
N HIS A 253 -1.03 -17.39 5.03
CA HIS A 253 -1.12 -18.07 6.33
C HIS A 253 0.15 -18.85 6.70
N ASP A 254 1.32 -18.40 6.23
CA ASP A 254 2.60 -19.08 6.40
C ASP A 254 3.68 -18.14 6.98
N SER A 255 4.10 -18.43 8.21
CA SER A 255 5.16 -17.68 8.89
C SER A 255 6.53 -17.82 8.21
N LYS A 256 6.81 -18.93 7.51
CA LYS A 256 8.05 -19.07 6.73
C LYS A 256 8.07 -18.08 5.58
N ARG A 257 6.93 -17.90 4.91
CA ARG A 257 6.77 -16.91 3.86
C ARG A 257 6.97 -15.49 4.36
N ILE A 258 6.46 -15.16 5.55
CA ILE A 258 6.71 -13.86 6.19
C ILE A 258 8.22 -13.62 6.38
N ASN A 259 8.92 -14.57 6.99
CA ASN A 259 10.33 -14.43 7.31
C ASN A 259 11.22 -14.43 6.07
N GLY A 260 10.82 -15.10 4.99
CA GLY A 260 11.57 -15.13 3.73
C GLY A 260 11.17 -14.08 2.70
N SER A 261 10.29 -13.14 3.04
CA SER A 261 9.81 -12.13 2.07
C SER A 261 10.61 -10.83 2.10
N VAL A 262 11.08 -10.40 0.93
CA VAL A 262 11.76 -9.13 0.70
C VAL A 262 11.03 -8.30 -0.34
N ARG A 263 10.85 -7.01 -0.03
CA ARG A 263 10.27 -6.01 -0.92
C ARG A 263 11.37 -5.13 -1.52
N PHE A 264 11.45 -5.18 -2.84
CA PHE A 264 12.14 -4.22 -3.68
C PHE A 264 11.14 -3.19 -4.19
N THR A 265 11.39 -1.92 -3.89
CA THR A 265 10.60 -0.82 -4.45
C THR A 265 11.53 0.07 -5.26
N ILE A 266 11.35 0.08 -6.58
CA ILE A 266 12.16 0.89 -7.49
C ILE A 266 11.56 2.29 -7.64
N GLY A 267 12.35 3.24 -8.13
CA GLY A 267 11.97 4.64 -8.20
C GLY A 267 12.47 5.36 -9.45
N ARG A 268 12.29 6.68 -9.43
CA ARG A 268 12.59 7.56 -10.57
C ARG A 268 14.05 7.48 -11.02
N SER A 269 14.96 7.36 -10.06
CA SER A 269 16.40 7.25 -10.31
C SER A 269 16.86 5.83 -10.63
N THR A 270 16.03 4.80 -10.42
CA THR A 270 16.45 3.41 -10.64
C THR A 270 16.63 3.13 -12.12
N THR A 271 17.78 2.55 -12.44
CA THR A 271 18.21 2.16 -13.78
C THR A 271 18.34 0.65 -13.91
N LYS A 272 18.45 0.17 -15.16
CA LYS A 272 18.77 -1.24 -15.42
C LYS A 272 20.11 -1.66 -14.81
N LYS A 273 21.09 -0.75 -14.74
CA LYS A 273 22.41 -1.04 -14.14
C LYS A 273 22.30 -1.36 -12.66
N ASP A 274 21.42 -0.65 -11.94
CA ASP A 274 21.19 -0.91 -10.51
C ASP A 274 20.56 -2.30 -10.32
N VAL A 275 19.58 -2.65 -11.15
CA VAL A 275 18.96 -3.99 -11.14
C VAL A 275 19.99 -5.08 -11.49
N ASP A 276 20.79 -4.86 -12.52
CA ASP A 276 21.85 -5.80 -12.92
C ASP A 276 22.90 -5.97 -11.83
N PHE A 277 23.24 -4.90 -11.10
CA PHE A 277 24.16 -4.95 -9.96
C PHE A 277 23.61 -5.83 -8.83
N VAL A 278 22.33 -5.65 -8.47
CA VAL A 278 21.67 -6.51 -7.48
C VAL A 278 21.69 -7.97 -7.93
N LEU A 279 21.21 -8.26 -9.14
CA LEU A 279 21.16 -9.62 -9.69
C LEU A 279 22.54 -10.32 -9.69
N LYS A 280 23.61 -9.59 -10.04
CA LYS A 280 24.99 -10.11 -10.02
C LYS A 280 25.51 -10.39 -8.62
N SER A 281 25.06 -9.63 -7.62
CA SER A 281 25.54 -9.73 -6.24
C SER A 281 24.85 -10.84 -5.45
N LEU A 282 23.61 -11.20 -5.82
CA LEU A 282 22.81 -12.19 -5.09
C LEU A 282 23.47 -13.57 -4.89
N PRO A 283 24.16 -14.18 -5.87
CA PRO A 283 24.83 -15.48 -5.67
C PRO A 283 25.88 -15.45 -4.57
N GLU A 284 26.69 -14.39 -4.53
CA GLU A 284 27.72 -14.21 -3.51
C GLU A 284 27.07 -14.02 -2.14
N ILE A 285 26.02 -13.18 -2.07
CA ILE A 285 25.24 -12.97 -0.83
C ILE A 285 24.65 -14.29 -0.32
N PHE A 286 24.01 -15.08 -1.19
CA PHE A 286 23.43 -16.37 -0.80
C PHE A 286 24.48 -17.40 -0.38
N SER A 287 25.73 -17.28 -0.82
CA SER A 287 26.82 -18.13 -0.31
C SER A 287 27.24 -17.76 1.12
N ARG A 288 27.06 -16.50 1.52
CA ARG A 288 27.34 -16.00 2.89
C ARG A 288 26.19 -16.30 3.86
N ILE A 289 24.95 -16.18 3.39
CA ILE A 289 23.76 -16.50 4.16
C ILE A 289 23.66 -18.02 4.26
N LYS A 290 23.91 -18.58 5.44
CA LYS A 290 23.68 -20.03 5.69
C LYS A 290 22.21 -20.34 5.42
N ILE A 291 21.92 -20.94 4.27
CA ILE A 291 20.61 -21.52 3.97
C ILE A 291 20.34 -22.54 5.07
N LYS A 292 19.36 -22.26 5.95
CA LYS A 292 18.91 -23.26 6.92
C LYS A 292 18.31 -24.40 6.10
N GLN A 293 18.96 -25.58 6.13
CA GLN A 293 18.44 -26.81 5.55
C GLN A 293 17.15 -27.24 6.25
#